data_AF-A0A6M3K5G7-F1
#
_entry.id   AF-A0A6M3K5G7-F1
#
_cell.length_a   1.000
_cell.length_b   1.000
_cell.length_c   1.000
_cell.angle_alpha   90.00
_cell.angle_beta   90.00
_cell.angle_gamma   90.00
#
_symmetry.space_group_name_H-M   'P 1'
#
loop_
_entity.id
_entity.type
_entity.pdbx_description
1 polymer ?
#
loop_
_entity_poly.entity_id
_entity_poly.type
_entity_poly.pdbx_seq_one_letter_code
_entity_poly.pdbx_strand_id
1 'polypeptide(L)'
;MGAAGHRVDSQIGKWLLAVVDIDHCWWCGKRVMEGFLGPDRREVHHICRQSQAPKRTRDHPSNLFICCSACHARVLDACDVSFVLAKKLLHDPEHFSLEAWLRIKDPQLVAPERVTLREIARHLAFEGYR
;
A
#
# COMPACT_ATOMS: atom_id res chain seq x y z
N MET A 1 -19.63 -16.61 1.12
CA MET A 1 -19.43 -15.50 0.16
C MET A 1 -17.96 -15.12 0.23
N GLY A 2 -17.16 -15.63 -0.70
CA GLY A 2 -15.70 -15.51 -0.65
C GLY A 2 -15.23 -14.19 -1.25
N ALA A 3 -14.47 -13.41 -0.48
CA ALA A 3 -13.69 -12.31 -1.03
C ALA A 3 -12.61 -12.93 -1.92
N ALA A 4 -12.76 -12.76 -3.24
CA ALA A 4 -11.75 -13.15 -4.19
C ALA A 4 -10.50 -12.29 -3.93
N GLY A 5 -9.46 -12.91 -3.37
CA GLY A 5 -8.15 -12.28 -3.26
C GLY A 5 -7.69 -11.91 -4.67
N HIS A 6 -7.66 -10.61 -4.97
CA HIS A 6 -7.19 -10.11 -6.24
C HIS A 6 -5.70 -10.45 -6.37
N ARG A 7 -5.38 -11.40 -7.26
CA ARG A 7 -4.00 -11.64 -7.68
C ARG A 7 -3.44 -10.35 -8.27
N VAL A 8 -2.21 -10.06 -7.89
CA VAL A 8 -1.41 -8.99 -8.47
C VAL A 8 -0.98 -9.46 -9.87
N ASP A 9 -1.84 -9.23 -10.86
CA ASP A 9 -1.57 -9.64 -12.25
C ASP A 9 -0.65 -8.66 -12.98
N SER A 10 -0.31 -7.52 -12.38
CA SER A 10 0.58 -6.54 -13.00
C SER A 10 2.05 -6.96 -12.90
N GLN A 11 2.79 -6.83 -14.00
CA GLN A 11 4.24 -7.06 -14.03
C GLN A 11 4.98 -6.21 -12.98
N ILE A 12 4.50 -4.99 -12.69
CA ILE A 12 5.12 -4.10 -11.70
C ILE A 12 4.90 -4.61 -10.27
N GLY A 13 3.71 -5.13 -9.95
CA GLY A 13 3.48 -5.71 -8.64
C GLY A 13 4.26 -7.02 -8.42
N LYS A 14 4.47 -7.81 -9.49
CA LYS A 14 5.38 -8.96 -9.47
C LYS A 14 6.84 -8.54 -9.33
N TRP A 15 7.24 -7.44 -9.99
CA TRP A 15 8.57 -6.85 -9.84
C TRP A 15 8.80 -6.40 -8.39
N LEU A 16 7.88 -5.62 -7.81
CA LEU A 16 8.01 -5.18 -6.42
C LEU A 16 8.11 -6.35 -5.42
N LEU A 17 7.38 -7.45 -5.68
CA LEU A 17 7.52 -8.69 -4.90
C LEU A 17 8.89 -9.36 -5.09
N ALA A 18 9.46 -9.30 -6.29
CA ALA A 18 10.70 -9.96 -6.66
C ALA A 18 11.99 -9.17 -6.32
N VAL A 19 11.95 -7.84 -6.27
CA VAL A 19 13.18 -7.02 -6.13
C VAL A 19 13.36 -6.46 -4.73
N VAL A 20 12.28 -6.34 -3.96
CA VAL A 20 12.40 -5.89 -2.58
C VAL A 20 12.39 -7.12 -1.70
N ASP A 21 13.55 -7.38 -1.08
CA ASP A 21 13.79 -8.45 -0.10
C ASP A 21 13.03 -8.13 1.19
N ILE A 22 11.70 -8.22 1.09
CA ILE A 22 10.77 -7.95 2.16
C ILE A 22 10.19 -9.29 2.57
N ASP A 23 10.68 -9.76 3.69
CA ASP A 23 10.15 -10.93 4.37
C ASP A 23 9.17 -10.55 5.49
N HIS A 24 8.78 -9.28 5.64
CA HIS A 24 7.83 -8.84 6.68
C HIS A 24 6.68 -7.96 6.15
N CYS A 25 5.51 -8.09 6.76
CA CYS A 25 4.36 -7.22 6.51
C CYS A 25 4.63 -5.80 7.04
N TRP A 26 4.54 -4.78 6.20
CA TRP A 26 4.74 -3.38 6.61
C TRP A 26 3.68 -2.85 7.58
N TRP A 27 2.56 -3.56 7.73
CA TRP A 27 1.54 -3.20 8.70
C TRP A 27 1.82 -3.78 10.08
N CYS A 28 1.91 -5.11 10.18
CA CYS A 28 1.96 -5.82 11.46
C CYS A 28 3.34 -6.34 11.84
N GLY A 29 4.36 -6.17 10.98
CA GLY A 29 5.72 -6.64 11.19
C GLY A 29 5.89 -8.16 11.15
N LYS A 30 4.82 -8.94 10.95
CA LYS A 30 4.92 -10.40 10.86
C LYS A 30 5.68 -10.82 9.62
N ARG A 31 6.46 -11.90 9.75
CA ARG A 31 7.10 -12.54 8.61
C ARG A 31 6.04 -12.97 7.59
N VAL A 32 6.28 -12.70 6.32
CA VAL A 32 5.43 -13.10 5.18
C VAL A 32 6.19 -14.04 4.27
N MET A 33 5.46 -14.96 3.65
CA MET A 33 6.04 -16.00 2.79
C MET A 33 5.46 -15.90 1.38
N GLU A 34 6.33 -15.99 0.37
CA GLU A 34 5.93 -16.13 -1.02
C GLU A 34 5.39 -17.55 -1.29
N GLY A 35 4.37 -17.68 -2.13
CA GLY A 35 3.79 -18.99 -2.51
C GLY A 35 2.99 -19.71 -1.41
N PHE A 36 2.98 -19.20 -0.18
CA PHE A 36 2.21 -19.78 0.92
C PHE A 36 0.70 -19.55 0.76
N LEU A 37 -0.12 -20.55 1.05
CA LEU A 37 -1.58 -20.44 1.10
C LEU A 37 -2.03 -20.33 2.56
N GLY A 38 -1.99 -19.12 3.12
CA GLY A 38 -2.43 -18.86 4.49
C GLY A 38 -2.40 -17.38 4.88
N PRO A 39 -2.69 -17.04 6.15
CA PRO A 39 -2.79 -15.66 6.64
C PRO A 39 -1.48 -14.87 6.53
N ASP A 40 -0.34 -15.57 6.49
CA ASP A 40 0.99 -14.99 6.37
C ASP A 40 1.49 -14.96 4.91
N ARG A 41 0.61 -15.26 3.94
CA ARG A 41 0.90 -15.09 2.51
C ARG A 41 1.25 -13.63 2.23
N ARG A 42 2.36 -13.39 1.52
CA ARG A 42 2.75 -12.06 1.04
C ARG A 42 1.79 -11.58 -0.05
N GLU A 43 1.28 -10.37 0.09
CA GLU A 43 0.38 -9.71 -0.84
C GLU A 43 0.79 -8.25 -1.10
N VAL A 44 0.31 -7.70 -2.22
CA VAL A 44 0.40 -6.28 -2.53
C VAL A 44 -0.99 -5.68 -2.43
N HIS A 45 -1.12 -4.68 -1.57
CA HIS A 45 -2.32 -3.85 -1.46
C HIS A 45 -2.16 -2.59 -2.32
N HIS A 46 -3.21 -2.24 -3.07
CA HIS A 46 -3.29 -0.98 -3.79
C HIS A 46 -3.89 0.09 -2.86
N ILE A 47 -3.08 1.05 -2.42
CA ILE A 47 -3.47 2.10 -1.46
C ILE A 47 -4.67 2.91 -2.00
N CYS A 48 -4.60 3.31 -3.26
CA CYS A 48 -5.75 3.77 -4.04
C CYS A 48 -6.39 2.57 -4.73
N ARG A 49 -7.67 2.33 -4.44
CA ARG A 49 -8.41 1.17 -4.94
C ARG A 49 -8.43 1.12 -6.46
N GLN A 50 -8.48 -0.09 -7.01
CA GLN A 50 -8.45 -0.30 -8.46
C GLN A 50 -9.61 0.37 -9.20
N SER A 51 -10.78 0.49 -8.56
CA SER A 51 -11.95 1.19 -9.11
C SER A 51 -11.78 2.71 -9.18
N GLN A 52 -10.81 3.27 -8.47
CA GLN A 52 -10.54 4.70 -8.37
C GLN A 52 -9.26 5.11 -9.11
N ALA A 53 -8.46 4.14 -9.56
CA ALA A 53 -7.19 4.38 -10.24
C ALA A 53 -7.28 3.95 -11.73
N PRO A 54 -6.92 4.82 -12.68
CA PRO A 54 -6.79 4.45 -14.09
C PRO A 54 -5.82 3.27 -14.27
N LYS A 55 -6.13 2.32 -15.17
CA LYS A 55 -5.32 1.11 -15.39
C LYS A 55 -3.82 1.38 -15.57
N ARG A 56 -3.46 2.47 -16.25
CA ARG A 56 -2.07 2.87 -16.52
C ARG A 56 -1.28 3.34 -15.29
N THR A 57 -1.95 3.86 -14.27
CA THR A 57 -1.32 4.46 -13.09
C THR A 57 -1.59 3.67 -11.81
N ARG A 58 -2.55 2.74 -11.84
CA ARG A 58 -2.91 1.87 -10.71
C ARG A 58 -1.71 1.13 -10.13
N ASP A 59 -0.81 0.64 -10.99
CA ASP A 59 0.32 -0.19 -10.58
C ASP A 59 1.62 0.63 -10.36
N HIS A 60 1.50 1.96 -10.24
CA HIS A 60 2.64 2.82 -9.90
C HIS A 60 3.21 2.45 -8.51
N PRO A 61 4.55 2.41 -8.30
CA PRO A 61 5.15 1.99 -7.03
C PRO A 61 4.64 2.73 -5.80
N SER A 62 4.39 4.05 -5.89
CA SER A 62 3.77 4.83 -4.81
C SER A 62 2.38 4.35 -4.37
N ASN A 63 1.70 3.52 -5.17
CA ASN A 63 0.38 2.97 -4.86
C ASN A 63 0.43 1.54 -4.30
N LEU A 64 1.60 0.92 -4.26
CA LEU A 64 1.76 -0.46 -3.87
C LEU A 64 2.22 -0.55 -2.42
N PHE A 65 1.62 -1.46 -1.65
CA PHE A 65 1.92 -1.65 -0.24
C PHE A 65 2.07 -3.15 0.08
N ILE A 66 3.22 -3.57 0.61
CA ILE A 66 3.48 -4.97 0.93
C ILE A 66 2.88 -5.33 2.29
N CYS A 67 2.06 -6.38 2.33
CA CYS A 67 1.41 -6.84 3.56
C CYS A 67 1.14 -8.34 3.56
N CYS A 68 0.73 -8.88 4.71
CA CYS A 68 0.18 -10.23 4.79
C CYS A 68 -1.30 -10.25 4.39
N SER A 69 -1.77 -11.38 3.86
CA SER A 69 -3.16 -11.56 3.43
C SER A 69 -4.18 -11.26 4.54
N ALA A 70 -3.85 -11.53 5.80
CA ALA A 70 -4.70 -11.20 6.94
C ALA A 70 -4.87 -9.68 7.14
N CYS A 71 -3.79 -8.90 7.06
CA CYS A 71 -3.85 -7.44 7.16
C CYS A 71 -4.53 -6.82 5.94
N HIS A 72 -4.27 -7.38 4.75
CA HIS A 72 -4.93 -6.93 3.52
C HIS A 72 -6.44 -7.05 3.63
N ALA A 73 -6.96 -8.22 4.02
CA ALA A 73 -8.39 -8.49 4.05
C ALA A 73 -9.13 -7.79 5.20
N ARG A 74 -8.46 -7.48 6.32
CA ARG A 74 -9.14 -7.04 7.55
C ARG A 74 -8.83 -5.62 7.98
N VAL A 75 -7.66 -5.09 7.62
CA VAL A 75 -7.17 -3.83 8.20
C VAL A 75 -7.06 -2.75 7.14
N LEU A 76 -6.36 -3.02 6.05
CA LEU A 76 -6.00 -1.96 5.09
C LEU A 76 -7.22 -1.33 4.41
N ASP A 77 -8.26 -2.12 4.11
CA ASP A 77 -9.49 -1.60 3.50
C ASP A 77 -10.30 -0.66 4.38
N ALA A 78 -10.15 -0.75 5.70
CA ALA A 78 -10.84 0.05 6.71
C ALA A 78 -9.95 1.14 7.31
N CYS A 79 -8.66 1.15 6.99
CA CYS A 79 -7.69 2.07 7.55
C CYS A 79 -7.75 3.44 6.85
N ASP A 80 -7.39 4.49 7.59
CA ASP A 80 -7.16 5.80 7.00
C ASP A 80 -5.99 5.70 6.02
N VAL A 81 -6.25 6.15 4.78
CA VAL A 81 -5.27 6.18 3.71
C VAL A 81 -4.03 6.98 4.08
N SER A 82 -4.16 8.04 4.88
CA SER A 82 -3.02 8.84 5.34
C SER A 82 -2.08 8.03 6.26
N PHE A 83 -2.63 7.07 7.01
CA PHE A 83 -1.84 6.19 7.87
C PHE A 83 -1.14 5.09 7.06
N VAL A 84 -1.82 4.52 6.06
CA VAL A 84 -1.19 3.56 5.12
C VAL A 84 -0.04 4.24 4.36
N LEU A 85 -0.21 5.49 3.94
CA LEU A 85 0.85 6.28 3.29
C LEU A 85 2.02 6.57 4.24
N ALA A 86 1.76 6.81 5.53
CA ALA A 86 2.82 6.94 6.53
C ALA A 86 3.64 5.66 6.67
N LYS A 87 2.97 4.50 6.77
CA LYS A 87 3.65 3.19 6.78
C LYS A 87 4.46 2.94 5.50
N LYS A 88 3.92 3.31 4.34
CA LYS A 88 4.64 3.22 3.05
C LYS A 88 5.91 4.04 3.07
N LEU A 89 5.84 5.29 3.53
CA LEU A 89 7.00 6.18 3.64
C LEU A 89 8.05 5.62 4.60
N LEU A 90 7.63 5.01 5.72
CA LEU A 90 8.54 4.40 6.69
C LEU A 90 9.29 3.19 6.11
N HIS A 91 8.59 2.32 5.39
CA HIS A 91 9.14 1.03 4.96
C HIS A 91 9.71 1.03 3.54
N ASP A 92 9.30 1.96 2.69
CA ASP A 92 9.75 2.07 1.31
C ASP A 92 9.75 3.53 0.85
N PRO A 93 10.66 4.35 1.43
CA PRO A 93 10.81 5.75 1.10
C PRO A 93 11.32 5.96 -0.34
N GLU A 94 12.14 5.05 -0.86
CA GLU A 94 12.72 5.15 -2.21
C GLU A 94 11.66 5.14 -3.30
N HIS A 95 10.58 4.38 -3.11
CA HIS A 95 9.46 4.31 -4.04
C HIS A 95 8.22 5.05 -3.52
N PHE A 96 8.38 5.99 -2.58
CA PHE A 96 7.29 6.83 -2.10
C PHE A 96 7.33 8.22 -2.76
N SER A 97 6.19 8.62 -3.32
CA SER A 97 5.96 10.01 -3.72
C SER A 97 4.49 10.35 -3.52
N LEU A 98 4.21 11.27 -2.59
CA LEU A 98 2.85 11.72 -2.30
C LEU A 98 2.22 12.38 -3.53
N GLU A 99 2.96 13.23 -4.24
CA GLU A 99 2.47 13.88 -5.45
C GLU A 99 2.12 12.86 -6.54
N ALA A 100 2.99 11.87 -6.76
CA ALA A 100 2.72 10.80 -7.71
C ALA A 100 1.46 10.04 -7.31
N TRP A 101 1.33 9.68 -6.01
CA TRP A 101 0.14 8.99 -5.51
C TRP A 101 -1.15 9.81 -5.67
N LEU A 102 -1.12 11.11 -5.35
CA LEU A 102 -2.27 12.01 -5.53
C LEU A 102 -2.72 12.05 -7.00
N ARG A 103 -1.77 12.10 -7.95
CA ARG A 103 -2.04 12.06 -9.40
C ARG A 103 -2.63 10.74 -9.89
N ILE A 104 -2.50 9.64 -9.14
CA ILE A 104 -3.13 8.36 -9.50
C ILE A 104 -4.64 8.47 -9.35
N LYS A 105 -5.12 9.06 -8.25
CA LYS A 105 -6.54 9.28 -7.98
C LYS A 105 -7.10 10.49 -8.73
N ASP A 106 -6.31 11.55 -8.80
CA ASP A 106 -6.71 12.85 -9.34
C ASP A 106 -5.58 13.44 -10.21
N PRO A 107 -5.51 13.07 -11.49
CA PRO A 107 -4.41 13.45 -12.38
C PRO A 107 -4.22 14.97 -12.54
N GLN A 108 -5.31 15.73 -12.47
CA GLN A 108 -5.29 17.19 -12.63
C GLN A 108 -5.02 17.92 -11.32
N LEU A 109 -5.01 17.18 -10.21
CA LEU A 109 -4.93 17.72 -8.88
C LEU A 109 -5.97 18.83 -8.66
N VAL A 110 -7.26 18.54 -8.83
CA VAL A 110 -8.39 19.48 -8.61
C VAL A 110 -9.29 19.16 -7.40
N ALA A 111 -9.17 17.99 -6.77
CA ALA A 111 -9.91 17.61 -5.57
C ALA A 111 -9.68 18.59 -4.39
N PRO A 112 -10.74 19.14 -3.77
CA PRO A 112 -10.60 20.12 -2.70
C PRO A 112 -9.98 19.52 -1.43
N GLU A 113 -10.29 18.26 -1.14
CA GLU A 113 -9.79 17.53 0.01
C GLU A 113 -8.76 16.47 -0.42
N ARG A 114 -7.54 16.58 0.13
CA ARG A 114 -6.44 15.67 -0.17
C ARG A 114 -5.67 15.34 1.09
N VAL A 115 -5.10 14.14 1.07
CA VAL A 115 -4.04 13.79 2.01
C VAL A 115 -2.86 14.72 1.84
N THR A 116 -2.41 15.27 2.95
CA THR A 116 -1.27 16.18 3.05
C THR A 116 -0.08 15.49 3.73
N LEU A 117 1.14 16.00 3.48
CA LEU A 117 2.32 15.58 4.24
C LEU A 117 2.14 15.81 5.75
N ARG A 118 1.37 16.83 6.14
CA ARG A 118 1.08 17.11 7.56
C ARG A 118 0.30 15.97 8.21
N GLU A 119 -0.71 15.43 7.54
CA GLU A 119 -1.49 14.29 8.06
C GLU A 119 -0.65 13.04 8.13
N ILE A 120 0.17 12.77 7.11
CA ILE A 120 1.12 11.66 7.10
C ILE A 120 2.12 11.78 8.26
N ALA A 121 2.70 12.96 8.45
CA ALA A 121 3.67 13.23 9.50
C ALA A 121 3.08 13.08 10.91
N ARG A 122 1.78 13.39 11.11
CA ARG A 122 1.11 13.14 12.40
C ARG A 122 1.16 11.67 12.77
N HIS A 123 0.89 10.76 11.82
CA HIS A 123 0.93 9.32 12.09
C HIS A 123 2.34 8.82 12.41
N LEU A 124 3.36 9.32 11.71
CA LEU A 124 4.76 8.98 11.99
C LEU A 124 5.19 9.44 13.39
N ALA A 125 4.78 10.65 13.79
CA ALA A 125 5.08 11.18 15.12
C ALA A 125 4.44 10.34 16.24
N PHE A 126 3.31 9.66 16.01
CA PHE A 126 2.70 8.77 17.00
C PHE A 126 3.37 7.39 17.08
N GLU A 127 3.92 6.87 15.97
CA GLU A 127 4.60 5.57 15.98
C GLU A 127 6.00 5.60 16.61
N GLY A 128 6.70 6.73 16.54
CA GLY A 128 8.00 6.91 17.19
C GLY A 128 7.97 6.93 18.73
N TYR A 129 6.78 6.87 19.35
CA TYR A 129 6.57 6.85 20.80
C TYR A 129 6.16 5.46 21.35
N ARG A 130 6.21 4.40 20.54
CA ARG A 130 5.90 3.03 20.97
C ARG A 130 7.13 2.15 21.08
#